data_AF-A0AAP8GFU6-F1
#
_entry.id   AF-A0AAP8GFU6-F1
#
_cell.length_a   1.000
_cell.length_b   1.000
_cell.length_c   1.000
_cell.angle_alpha   90.00
_cell.angle_beta   90.00
_cell.angle_gamma   90.00
#
_symmetry.space_group_name_H-M   'P 1'
#
loop_
_entity.id
_entity.type
_entity.pdbx_description
1 polymer ?
#
loop_
_entity_poly.entity_id
_entity_poly.type
_entity_poly.pdbx_seq_one_letter_code
_entity_poly.pdbx_strand_id
1 'polypeptide(L)'
;VIGYTSKLIQDQQAKTIADVVSNDAGVQAVQGYGNFAETYRIRGFKLDGDDMTMGGLAGVVPRQVMDTQMLERVEIFKGANSLLNGAASSGVGGMINLEPKRAEDLPTARVGVDYT
;
A
#
# COMPACT_ATOMS: atom_id res chain seq x y z
N VAL A 1 5.91 11.48 -6.19
CA VAL A 1 4.88 10.62 -5.56
C VAL A 1 4.10 9.99 -6.68
N ILE A 2 3.83 8.69 -6.60
CA ILE A 2 2.94 8.01 -7.55
C ILE A 2 1.77 7.43 -6.74
N GLY A 3 0.57 7.45 -7.32
CA GLY A 3 -0.63 6.94 -6.67
C GLY A 3 -1.38 6.00 -7.60
N TYR A 4 -1.74 4.83 -7.09
CA TYR A 4 -2.54 3.82 -7.77
C TYR A 4 -3.97 3.85 -7.23
N THR A 5 -4.94 4.10 -8.11
CA THR A 5 -6.33 4.29 -7.71
C THR A 5 -7.08 2.97 -7.53
N SER A 6 -8.20 3.05 -6.82
CA SER A 6 -9.17 1.97 -6.64
C SER A 6 -9.63 1.36 -7.97
N LYS A 7 -9.66 2.16 -9.06
CA LYS A 7 -9.94 1.69 -10.42
C LYS A 7 -8.86 0.73 -10.92
N LEU A 8 -7.57 1.08 -10.80
CA LEU A 8 -6.48 0.20 -11.23
C LEU A 8 -6.44 -1.09 -10.41
N ILE A 9 -6.65 -0.97 -9.10
CA ILE A 9 -6.74 -2.14 -8.19
C ILE A 9 -7.81 -3.12 -8.68
N GLN A 10 -8.98 -2.61 -9.07
CA GLN A 10 -10.07 -3.43 -9.61
C GLN A 10 -9.77 -3.99 -11.00
N ASP A 11 -9.26 -3.16 -11.92
CA ASP A 11 -8.96 -3.55 -13.29
C ASP A 11 -7.90 -4.68 -13.33
N GLN A 12 -6.99 -4.72 -12.36
CA GLN A 12 -5.95 -5.75 -12.22
C GLN A 12 -6.35 -6.91 -11.29
N GLN A 13 -7.52 -6.84 -10.64
CA GLN A 13 -7.92 -7.78 -9.60
C GLN A 13 -6.85 -7.97 -8.50
N ALA A 14 -6.15 -6.88 -8.16
CA ALA A 14 -5.06 -6.90 -7.20
C ALA A 14 -5.59 -7.22 -5.79
N LYS A 15 -5.11 -8.31 -5.17
CA LYS A 15 -5.56 -8.78 -3.85
C LYS A 15 -4.70 -8.24 -2.72
N THR A 16 -3.44 -7.96 -3.02
CA THR A 16 -2.43 -7.51 -2.05
C THR A 16 -1.80 -6.19 -2.50
N ILE A 17 -1.14 -5.51 -1.56
CA ILE A 17 -0.35 -4.32 -1.89
C ILE A 17 0.81 -4.66 -2.82
N ALA A 18 1.39 -5.85 -2.69
CA ALA A 18 2.42 -6.36 -3.59
C ALA A 18 1.99 -6.35 -5.06
N ASP A 19 0.75 -6.76 -5.35
CA ASP A 19 0.19 -6.75 -6.70
C ASP A 19 0.10 -5.32 -7.25
N VAL A 20 -0.30 -4.36 -6.42
CA VAL A 20 -0.43 -2.95 -6.80
C VAL A 20 0.94 -2.32 -7.05
N VAL A 21 1.90 -2.49 -6.14
CA VAL A 21 3.23 -1.87 -6.25
C VAL A 21 4.12 -2.52 -7.30
N SER A 22 3.75 -3.72 -7.80
CA SER A 22 4.43 -4.38 -8.93
C SER A 22 4.43 -3.52 -10.21
N ASN A 23 3.49 -2.58 -10.31
CA ASN A 23 3.43 -1.59 -11.39
C ASN A 23 4.55 -0.52 -11.33
N ASP A 24 5.40 -0.52 -10.30
CA ASP A 24 6.48 0.44 -10.11
C ASP A 24 7.87 -0.23 -10.15
N ALA A 25 8.67 0.06 -11.17
CA ALA A 25 10.04 -0.49 -11.29
C ALA A 25 10.99 -0.10 -10.13
N GLY A 26 10.67 0.96 -9.38
CA GLY A 26 11.43 1.42 -8.22
C GLY A 26 11.03 0.74 -6.91
N VAL A 27 10.02 -0.13 -6.92
CA VAL A 27 9.52 -0.88 -5.77
C VAL A 27 9.56 -2.37 -6.06
N GLN A 28 9.99 -3.15 -5.08
CA GLN A 28 10.04 -4.61 -5.18
C GLN A 28 9.40 -5.22 -3.94
N ALA A 29 8.46 -6.14 -4.13
CA ALA A 29 8.02 -7.01 -3.06
C ALA A 29 9.12 -8.03 -2.76
N VAL A 30 9.50 -8.17 -1.48
CA VAL A 30 10.59 -9.06 -1.05
C VAL A 30 10.03 -10.28 -0.33
N GLN A 31 9.15 -10.06 0.64
CA GLN A 31 8.41 -11.13 1.33
C GLN A 31 6.92 -10.85 1.14
N GLY A 32 6.18 -11.88 0.73
CA GLY A 32 4.75 -11.79 0.41
C GLY A 32 3.90 -12.73 1.24
N TYR A 33 2.65 -12.91 0.80
CA TYR A 33 1.64 -13.80 1.38
C TYR A 33 2.19 -15.17 1.83
N GLY A 34 1.76 -15.62 3.02
CA GLY A 34 2.21 -16.88 3.64
C GLY A 34 3.47 -16.78 4.50
N ASN A 35 4.06 -15.59 4.65
CA ASN A 35 5.17 -15.30 5.55
C ASN A 35 4.73 -14.59 6.83
N PHE A 36 5.64 -14.48 7.80
CA PHE A 36 5.40 -13.78 9.08
C PHE A 36 5.32 -12.25 8.95
N ALA A 37 5.62 -11.68 7.78
CA ALA A 37 5.50 -10.27 7.45
C ALA A 37 5.53 -10.05 5.93
N GLU A 38 4.89 -8.98 5.46
CA GLU A 38 5.15 -8.42 4.14
C GLU A 38 6.27 -7.38 4.22
N THR A 39 7.25 -7.50 3.32
CA THR A 39 8.33 -6.53 3.22
C THR A 39 8.57 -6.12 1.79
N TYR A 40 8.90 -4.85 1.62
CA TYR A 40 9.07 -4.18 0.36
C TYR A 40 10.48 -3.57 0.28
N ARG A 41 10.90 -3.23 -0.93
CA ARG A 41 12.16 -2.52 -1.17
C ARG A 41 11.90 -1.35 -2.09
N ILE A 42 12.16 -0.13 -1.63
CA ILE A 42 12.01 1.09 -2.42
C ILE A 42 13.40 1.67 -2.67
N ARG A 43 13.77 1.82 -3.95
CA ARG A 43 15.12 2.29 -4.36
C ARG A 43 16.27 1.53 -3.70
N GLY A 44 16.10 0.23 -3.47
CA GLY A 44 17.13 -0.64 -2.86
C GLY A 44 17.12 -0.69 -1.32
N PHE A 45 16.31 0.11 -0.64
CA PHE A 45 16.19 0.09 0.83
C PHE A 45 14.93 -0.63 1.29
N LYS A 46 15.07 -1.38 2.38
CA LYS A 46 13.98 -2.13 2.99
C LYS A 46 12.89 -1.22 3.56
N LEU A 47 11.65 -1.60 3.34
CA LEU A 47 10.44 -1.08 3.98
C LEU A 47 9.68 -2.27 4.57
N ASP A 48 9.52 -2.29 5.88
CA ASP A 48 8.69 -3.24 6.60
C ASP A 48 7.21 -2.84 6.49
N GLY A 49 6.30 -3.82 6.40
CA GLY A 49 4.85 -3.57 6.32
C GLY A 49 4.31 -2.75 7.50
N ASP A 50 4.94 -2.86 8.68
CA ASP A 50 4.59 -2.08 9.89
C ASP A 50 4.81 -0.58 9.74
N ASP A 51 5.73 -0.16 8.86
CA ASP A 51 6.04 1.25 8.60
C ASP A 51 5.16 1.88 7.50
N MET A 52 4.19 1.12 6.98
CA MET A 52 3.16 1.67 6.11
C MET A 52 2.17 2.52 6.91
N THR A 53 1.61 3.52 6.25
CA THR A 53 0.60 4.40 6.87
C THR A 53 -0.77 4.15 6.29
N MET A 54 -1.82 4.40 7.08
CA MET A 54 -3.20 4.45 6.59
C MET A 54 -3.75 5.85 6.78
N GLY A 55 -4.10 6.54 5.69
CA GLY A 55 -4.50 7.95 5.72
C GLY A 55 -3.44 8.86 6.37
N GLY A 56 -2.16 8.52 6.23
CA GLY A 56 -1.03 9.21 6.86
C GLY A 56 -0.73 8.82 8.31
N LEU A 57 -1.53 7.94 8.94
CA LEU A 57 -1.29 7.46 10.30
C LEU A 57 -0.46 6.17 10.30
N ALA A 58 0.66 6.16 11.03
CA ALA A 58 1.52 4.99 11.20
C ALA A 58 1.00 4.04 12.30
N GLY A 59 1.36 2.75 12.22
CA GLY A 59 1.10 1.76 13.27
C GLY A 59 -0.34 1.22 13.34
N VAL A 60 -1.18 1.54 12.36
CA VAL A 60 -2.57 1.06 12.27
C VAL A 60 -2.79 0.01 11.16
N VAL A 61 -1.77 -0.21 10.33
CA VAL A 61 -1.77 -1.21 9.26
C VAL A 61 -1.32 -2.56 9.82
N PRO A 62 -1.94 -3.69 9.43
CA PRO A 62 -1.47 -5.01 9.83
C PRO A 62 -0.11 -5.33 9.24
N ARG A 63 0.74 -6.00 10.03
CA ARG A 63 2.09 -6.43 9.66
C ARG A 63 2.15 -7.39 8.47
N GLN A 64 1.13 -8.24 8.34
CA GLN A 64 1.17 -9.42 7.49
C GLN A 64 0.67 -9.14 6.09
N VAL A 65 -0.63 -8.95 5.91
CA VAL A 65 -1.24 -8.76 4.59
C VAL A 65 -2.33 -7.71 4.75
N MET A 66 -2.36 -6.76 3.83
CA MET A 66 -3.42 -5.77 3.73
C MET A 66 -4.26 -6.01 2.49
N ASP A 67 -5.59 -6.09 2.69
CA ASP A 67 -6.56 -6.18 1.60
C ASP A 67 -6.71 -4.81 0.90
N THR A 68 -6.68 -4.82 -0.42
CA THR A 68 -6.81 -3.63 -1.27
C THR A 68 -8.27 -3.16 -1.39
N GLN A 69 -9.26 -4.00 -1.04
CA GLN A 69 -10.69 -3.70 -1.25
C GLN A 69 -11.16 -2.45 -0.50
N MET A 70 -10.57 -2.14 0.65
CA MET A 70 -10.93 -0.98 1.47
C MET A 70 -10.23 0.31 1.04
N LEU A 71 -9.32 0.24 0.06
CA LEU A 71 -8.43 1.33 -0.31
C LEU A 71 -8.96 2.11 -1.50
N GLU A 72 -8.93 3.44 -1.38
CA GLU A 72 -9.16 4.36 -2.49
C GLU A 72 -7.89 4.55 -3.31
N ARG A 73 -6.74 4.63 -2.63
CA ARG A 73 -5.46 4.85 -3.28
C ARG A 73 -4.30 4.23 -2.52
N VAL A 74 -3.36 3.63 -3.25
CA VAL A 74 -2.04 3.25 -2.74
C VAL A 74 -1.03 4.28 -3.24
N GLU A 75 -0.41 5.01 -2.33
CA GLU A 75 0.54 6.07 -2.64
C GLU A 75 1.96 5.66 -2.30
N ILE A 76 2.90 5.95 -3.18
CA ILE A 76 4.32 5.63 -2.99
C ILE A 76 5.13 6.92 -3.02
N PHE A 77 5.76 7.20 -1.88
CA PHE A 77 6.75 8.25 -1.71
C PHE A 77 8.13 7.63 -1.87
N LYS A 78 8.88 8.06 -2.89
CA LYS A 78 10.24 7.54 -3.15
C LYS A 78 11.29 8.53 -2.64
N GLY A 79 12.21 8.04 -1.81
CA GLY A 79 13.26 8.82 -1.15
C GLY A 79 12.90 9.18 0.29
N ALA A 80 13.85 9.84 0.95
CA ALA A 80 13.71 10.24 2.35
C ALA A 80 12.52 11.20 2.55
N ASN A 81 11.72 10.93 3.57
CA ASN A 81 10.45 11.61 3.83
C ASN A 81 10.17 11.85 5.33
N SER A 82 11.19 11.70 6.18
CA SER A 82 11.04 11.72 7.64
C SER A 82 10.60 13.08 8.19
N LEU A 83 10.86 14.18 7.47
CA LEU A 83 10.34 15.49 7.83
C LEU A 83 8.81 15.54 7.82
N LEU A 84 8.18 14.81 6.89
CA LEU A 84 6.73 14.84 6.68
C LEU A 84 6.01 13.75 7.48
N ASN A 85 6.65 12.59 7.64
CA ASN A 85 5.99 11.39 8.17
C ASN A 85 6.59 10.89 9.49
N GLY A 86 7.55 11.63 10.05
CA GLY A 86 8.27 11.25 11.25
C GLY A 86 9.30 10.15 11.01
N ALA A 87 9.84 9.62 12.10
CA ALA A 87 10.80 8.52 12.04
C ALA A 87 10.06 7.19 11.87
N ALA A 88 10.15 6.59 10.69
CA ALA A 88 9.84 5.19 10.49
C ALA A 88 11.02 4.32 10.93
N SER A 89 10.73 3.11 11.42
CA SER A 89 11.76 2.18 11.89
C SER A 89 12.56 1.57 10.73
N SER A 90 11.95 1.50 9.54
CA SER A 90 12.55 1.23 8.23
C SER A 90 12.08 2.29 7.21
N GLY A 91 12.23 2.08 5.90
CA GLY A 91 11.63 2.99 4.91
C GLY A 91 12.44 4.25 4.57
N VAL A 92 13.74 4.25 4.81
CA VAL A 92 14.63 5.37 4.39
C VAL A 92 14.64 5.60 2.87
N GLY A 93 14.31 4.57 2.09
CA GLY A 93 14.18 4.66 0.64
C GLY A 93 12.83 5.17 0.16
N GLY A 94 11.85 5.32 1.06
CA GLY A 94 10.48 5.70 0.74
C GLY A 94 9.44 5.10 1.69
N MET A 95 8.18 5.47 1.49
CA MET A 95 7.04 4.98 2.27
C MET A 95 5.85 4.71 1.35
N ILE A 96 5.00 3.78 1.79
CA ILE A 96 3.72 3.48 1.17
C ILE A 96 2.60 3.96 2.10
N ASN A 97 1.73 4.82 1.59
CA ASN A 97 0.52 5.28 2.27
C ASN A 97 -0.72 4.64 1.63
N LEU A 98 -1.64 4.18 2.48
CA LEU A 98 -2.88 3.54 2.10
C LEU A 98 -4.04 4.48 2.42
N GLU A 99 -4.61 5.11 1.39
CA GLU A 99 -5.76 5.99 1.60
C GLU A 99 -7.05 5.14 1.60
N PRO A 100 -7.84 5.16 2.69
CA PRO A 100 -9.09 4.41 2.75
C PRO A 100 -10.19 5.06 1.91
N LYS A 101 -11.16 4.25 1.49
CA LYS A 101 -12.39 4.74 0.84
C LYS A 101 -13.20 5.62 1.79
N ARG A 102 -13.81 6.66 1.22
CA ARG A 102 -14.77 7.53 1.90
C ARG A 102 -16.06 7.56 1.10
N ALA A 103 -17.18 7.86 1.76
CA ALA A 103 -18.44 8.04 1.07
C ALA A 103 -18.34 9.24 0.12
N GLU A 104 -18.76 9.05 -1.12
CA GLU A 104 -18.93 10.12 -2.10
C GLU A 104 -20.30 10.79 -1.93
N ASP A 105 -20.49 11.95 -2.58
CA ASP A 105 -21.76 12.68 -2.55
C ASP A 105 -22.92 11.86 -3.14
N LEU A 106 -22.62 11.03 -4.15
CA LEU A 106 -23.58 10.13 -4.78
C LEU A 106 -23.58 8.77 -4.06
N PRO A 107 -24.74 8.31 -3.55
CA PRO A 107 -24.85 7.00 -2.94
C PRO A 107 -24.39 5.90 -3.89
N THR A 108 -23.48 5.05 -3.43
CA THR A 108 -22.90 3.96 -4.23
C THR A 108 -22.97 2.65 -3.46
N ALA A 109 -23.36 1.58 -4.16
CA ALA A 109 -23.28 0.21 -3.67
C ALA A 109 -22.70 -0.66 -4.79
N ARG A 110 -21.68 -1.47 -4.47
CA ARG A 110 -21.00 -2.36 -5.43
C ARG A 110 -20.85 -3.73 -4.81
N VAL A 111 -21.15 -4.76 -5.60
CA VAL A 111 -20.97 -6.17 -5.22
C VAL A 111 -19.97 -6.77 -6.21
N GLY A 112 -18.93 -7.41 -5.68
CA GLY A 112 -17.95 -8.17 -6.46
C GLY A 112 -17.99 -9.64 -6.04
N VAL A 113 -17.84 -10.54 -7.01
CA VAL A 113 -17.72 -11.98 -6.79
C VAL A 113 -16.40 -12.42 -7.41
N ASP A 114 -15.60 -13.14 -6.64
CA ASP A 114 -14.33 -13.72 -7.07
C ASP A 114 -14.37 -15.23 -6.83
N TYR A 115 -13.61 -15.98 -7.63
CA TYR A 115 -13.52 -17.44 -7.60
C TYR A 115 -12.07 -17.94 -7.46
N THR A 116 -11.11 -17.03 -7.29
CA THR A 116 -9.67 -17.32 -7.23
C THR A 116 -9.07 -17.17 -5.85
#